data_AF-A0A814I2Y7-F1
#
_entry.id   AF-A0A814I2Y7-F1
#
_cell.length_a   1.000
_cell.length_b   1.000
_cell.length_c   1.000
_cell.angle_alpha   90.00
_cell.angle_beta   90.00
_cell.angle_gamma   90.00
#
_symmetry.space_group_name_H-M   'P 1'
#
loop_
_entity.id
_entity.type
_entity.pdbx_description
1 polymer ?
#
loop_
_entity_poly.entity_id
_entity_poly.type
_entity_poly.pdbx_seq_one_letter_code
_entity_poly.pdbx_strand_id
1 'polypeptide(L)'
;MTTKSKSLLTPLVAHMPVTRPKEREIRLSVDINTTAPHLILLLKKASCFQQQWEQLHILKQMIARYYRFMQLKASNKSDILLIPTLDIETVWQTHLLRPKMYRNDCIRLFGFVIDHSLLHNDYNHASTNKAQAFLDTYKLYEQRFGKHYCSLSSCRKRNPVGCGNDHISSLRCDNEVYSYWDETFYEFLPKPPKDYKNPFSFTTDDILSDWKWLYLCKQYISRANKLSMGNEGFVHYPTYISLEPEVLEPLMKSYERFLYIAAKHPMKNKNGVIPPTPAIDIIWRTHMQQPLEYVADCRRLVGYVIYHNPWPIIGDKIMKKSCDQINQIWKDEFRRDIETDHVRGTDACRRGQEPTINMNECL
;
A
#
# COMPACT_ATOMS: atom_id res chain seq x y z
N MET A 1 -41.43 34.41 72.03
CA MET A 1 -42.05 34.72 70.71
C MET A 1 -40.95 35.29 69.83
N THR A 2 -41.01 34.98 68.52
CA THR A 2 -40.13 35.39 67.40
C THR A 2 -38.70 34.79 67.39
N THR A 3 -38.11 34.27 66.30
CA THR A 3 -38.54 33.89 64.94
C THR A 3 -37.46 32.96 64.37
N LYS A 4 -37.87 31.98 63.56
CA LYS A 4 -37.01 31.00 62.85
C LYS A 4 -36.18 31.67 61.73
N SER A 5 -34.93 31.26 61.57
CA SER A 5 -34.23 31.28 60.27
C SER A 5 -33.77 29.86 59.95
N LYS A 6 -34.33 29.28 58.90
CA LYS A 6 -33.89 28.00 58.31
C LYS A 6 -32.93 28.34 57.17
N SER A 7 -31.66 28.03 57.29
CA SER A 7 -30.77 27.88 56.12
C SER A 7 -30.82 26.42 55.66
N LEU A 8 -31.17 26.24 54.38
CA LEU A 8 -31.10 24.96 53.69
C LEU A 8 -29.65 24.73 53.25
N LEU A 9 -28.97 23.77 53.88
CA LEU A 9 -27.72 23.21 53.37
C LEU A 9 -28.07 22.19 52.28
N THR A 10 -27.72 22.49 51.03
CA THR A 10 -27.64 21.49 49.96
C THR A 10 -26.39 20.62 50.15
N PRO A 11 -26.44 19.30 49.87
CA PRO A 11 -25.23 18.48 49.94
C PRO A 11 -24.33 18.79 48.75
N LEU A 12 -23.05 19.08 49.01
CA LEU A 12 -22.01 19.08 47.98
C LEU A 12 -21.91 17.68 47.37
N VAL A 13 -22.38 17.53 46.13
CA VAL A 13 -22.04 16.36 45.31
C VAL A 13 -20.57 16.50 44.94
N ALA A 14 -19.73 15.64 45.52
CA ALA A 14 -18.34 15.52 45.11
C ALA A 14 -18.29 15.12 43.63
N HIS A 15 -17.90 16.05 42.77
CA HIS A 15 -17.52 15.73 41.40
C HIS A 15 -16.23 14.90 41.45
N MET A 16 -16.37 13.58 41.34
CA MET A 16 -15.23 12.73 40.99
C MET A 16 -14.74 13.17 39.61
N PRO A 17 -13.42 13.35 39.41
CA PRO A 17 -12.89 13.65 38.09
C PRO A 17 -13.19 12.45 37.19
N VAL A 18 -14.09 12.65 36.22
CA VAL A 18 -14.26 11.73 35.10
C VAL A 18 -12.94 11.76 34.34
N THR A 19 -12.07 10.79 34.60
CA THR A 19 -10.88 10.59 33.78
C THR A 19 -11.37 10.23 32.39
N ARG A 20 -11.23 11.16 31.43
CA ARG A 20 -11.46 10.86 30.01
C ARG A 20 -10.65 9.61 29.67
N PRO A 21 -11.24 8.60 29.00
CA PRO A 21 -10.46 7.46 28.52
C PRO A 21 -9.29 8.00 27.69
N LYS A 22 -8.06 7.59 28.02
CA LYS A 22 -6.88 7.95 27.24
C LYS A 22 -7.12 7.51 25.81
N GLU A 23 -7.16 8.46 24.88
CA GLU A 23 -7.19 8.19 23.45
C GLU A 23 -6.10 7.18 23.10
N ARG A 24 -6.49 6.08 22.44
CA ARG A 24 -5.50 5.17 21.89
C ARG A 24 -5.05 5.75 20.56
N GLU A 25 -3.90 6.41 20.57
CA GLU A 25 -3.18 6.76 19.36
C GLU A 25 -3.08 5.52 18.44
N ILE A 26 -3.56 5.62 17.20
CA ILE A 26 -3.47 4.54 16.23
C ILE A 26 -2.03 4.50 15.73
N ARG A 27 -1.21 3.70 16.40
CA ARG A 27 0.12 3.35 15.91
C ARG A 27 -0.02 2.16 14.97
N LEU A 28 0.32 2.39 13.70
CA LEU A 28 0.42 1.34 12.70
C LEU A 28 1.78 0.67 12.82
N SER A 29 1.83 -0.63 12.52
CA SER A 29 3.06 -1.42 12.65
C SER A 29 4.06 -1.19 11.49
N VAL A 30 3.67 -0.44 10.47
CA VAL A 30 4.49 -0.16 9.27
C VAL A 30 5.11 1.24 9.32
N ASP A 31 6.35 1.38 8.85
CA ASP A 31 6.93 2.70 8.58
C ASP A 31 6.42 3.24 7.23
N ILE A 32 5.36 4.05 7.31
CA ILE A 32 4.73 4.67 6.15
C ILE A 32 5.68 5.67 5.46
N ASN A 33 6.49 6.41 6.21
CA ASN A 33 7.39 7.43 5.69
C ASN A 33 8.40 6.84 4.70
N THR A 34 8.88 5.63 5.00
CA THR A 34 9.80 4.92 4.12
C THR A 34 9.07 4.09 3.05
N THR A 35 7.96 3.45 3.41
CA THR A 35 7.32 2.45 2.53
C THR A 35 6.47 3.09 1.43
N ALA A 36 5.76 4.19 1.72
CA ALA A 36 4.87 4.83 0.75
C ALA A 36 5.62 5.44 -0.47
N PRO A 37 6.75 6.15 -0.30
CA PRO A 37 7.53 6.65 -1.44
C PRO A 37 8.02 5.52 -2.36
N HIS A 38 8.46 4.39 -1.80
CA HIS A 38 8.89 3.23 -2.59
C HIS A 38 7.75 2.62 -3.39
N LEU A 39 6.57 2.47 -2.77
CA LEU A 39 5.39 1.98 -3.46
C LEU A 39 4.98 2.91 -4.61
N ILE A 40 5.01 4.23 -4.41
CA ILE A 40 4.74 5.19 -5.50
C ILE A 40 5.78 5.09 -6.61
N LEU A 41 7.07 4.99 -6.27
CA LEU A 41 8.15 4.84 -7.26
C LEU A 41 7.93 3.59 -8.11
N LEU A 42 7.62 2.47 -7.47
CA LEU A 42 7.27 1.22 -8.14
C LEU A 42 6.08 1.39 -9.08
N LEU A 43 4.96 1.96 -8.60
CA LEU A 43 3.77 2.17 -9.41
C LEU A 43 4.04 3.10 -10.61
N LYS A 44 4.85 4.15 -10.42
CA LYS A 44 5.30 5.05 -11.50
C LYS A 44 6.11 4.28 -12.54
N LYS A 45 7.14 3.52 -12.14
CA LYS A 45 7.98 2.75 -13.06
C LYS A 45 7.19 1.67 -13.79
N ALA A 46 6.38 0.90 -13.06
CA ALA A 46 5.53 -0.12 -13.65
C ALA A 46 4.58 0.51 -14.67
N SER A 47 4.02 1.70 -14.44
CA SER A 47 3.10 2.35 -15.39
C SER A 47 3.72 2.63 -16.77
N CYS A 48 5.05 2.73 -16.88
CA CYS A 48 5.74 2.87 -18.17
C CYS A 48 5.62 1.63 -19.06
N PHE A 49 5.33 0.45 -18.49
CA PHE A 49 5.21 -0.81 -19.21
C PHE A 49 3.76 -1.22 -19.48
N GLN A 50 2.78 -0.36 -19.15
CA GLN A 50 1.35 -0.68 -19.13
C GLN A 50 0.88 -1.41 -20.40
N GLN A 51 1.14 -0.85 -21.58
CA GLN A 51 0.70 -1.46 -22.84
C GLN A 51 1.37 -2.82 -23.11
N GLN A 52 2.61 -3.00 -22.66
CA GLN A 52 3.38 -4.21 -22.91
C GLN A 52 2.86 -5.35 -22.02
N TRP A 53 2.86 -5.20 -20.69
CA TRP A 53 2.52 -6.33 -19.81
C TRP A 53 1.03 -6.61 -19.68
N GLU A 54 0.15 -5.83 -20.32
CA GLU A 54 -1.28 -6.17 -20.43
C GLU A 54 -1.52 -7.49 -21.20
N GLN A 55 -0.53 -7.95 -21.96
CA GLN A 55 -0.64 -9.18 -22.74
C GLN A 55 -0.59 -10.42 -21.84
N LEU A 56 -1.58 -11.31 -21.96
CA LEU A 56 -1.75 -12.49 -21.10
C LEU A 56 -0.50 -13.38 -21.03
N HIS A 57 0.23 -13.56 -22.14
CA HIS A 57 1.43 -14.39 -22.15
C HIS A 57 2.60 -13.76 -21.36
N ILE A 58 2.63 -12.43 -21.23
CA ILE A 58 3.61 -11.72 -20.40
C ILE A 58 3.25 -11.90 -18.93
N LEU A 59 2.00 -11.66 -18.53
CA LEU A 59 1.56 -11.87 -17.14
C LEU A 59 1.87 -13.28 -16.63
N LYS A 60 1.65 -14.30 -17.47
CA LYS A 60 2.00 -15.70 -17.14
C LYS A 60 3.51 -15.86 -16.89
N GLN A 61 4.34 -15.22 -17.70
CA GLN A 61 5.80 -15.27 -17.49
C GLN A 61 6.23 -14.50 -16.23
N MET A 62 5.63 -13.36 -15.94
CA MET A 62 5.88 -12.61 -14.69
C MET A 62 5.53 -13.45 -13.46
N ILE A 63 4.37 -14.13 -13.47
CA ILE A 63 3.96 -15.05 -12.40
C ILE A 63 4.96 -16.22 -12.25
N ALA A 64 5.41 -16.80 -13.36
CA ALA A 64 6.39 -17.88 -13.33
C ALA A 64 7.74 -17.43 -12.75
N ARG A 65 8.18 -16.20 -13.07
CA ARG A 65 9.40 -15.59 -12.50
C ARG A 65 9.24 -15.27 -11.02
N TYR A 66 8.09 -14.71 -10.62
CA TYR A 66 7.76 -14.48 -9.22
C TYR A 66 7.76 -15.79 -8.42
N TYR A 67 7.18 -16.87 -8.95
CA TYR A 67 7.21 -18.17 -8.28
C TYR A 67 8.65 -18.67 -8.04
N ARG A 68 9.52 -18.58 -9.05
CA ARG A 68 10.94 -18.93 -8.93
C ARG A 68 11.67 -18.06 -7.90
N PHE A 69 11.39 -16.77 -7.89
CA PHE A 69 11.96 -15.85 -6.91
C PHE A 69 11.52 -16.20 -5.48
N MET A 70 10.25 -16.53 -5.27
CA MET A 70 9.75 -16.97 -3.96
C MET A 70 10.38 -18.30 -3.53
N GLN A 71 10.60 -19.25 -4.45
CA GLN A 71 11.38 -20.46 -4.17
C GLN A 71 12.81 -20.12 -3.75
N LEU A 72 13.43 -19.11 -4.39
CA LEU A 72 14.76 -18.63 -4.03
C LEU A 72 14.80 -18.05 -2.62
N LYS A 73 13.87 -17.15 -2.25
CA LYS A 73 13.73 -16.68 -0.85
C LYS A 73 13.49 -17.82 0.12
N ALA A 74 12.62 -18.78 -0.23
CA ALA A 74 12.29 -19.89 0.66
C ALA A 74 13.48 -20.81 0.99
N SER A 75 14.42 -20.96 0.05
CA SER A 75 15.57 -21.86 0.19
C SER A 75 16.82 -21.18 0.74
N ASN A 76 16.92 -19.86 0.66
CA ASN A 76 18.00 -19.08 1.25
C ASN A 76 17.50 -18.44 2.55
N LYS A 77 17.35 -19.27 3.59
CA LYS A 77 16.88 -18.83 4.92
C LYS A 77 17.93 -18.04 5.72
N SER A 78 19.17 -17.99 5.23
CA SER A 78 20.18 -17.04 5.69
C SER A 78 19.74 -15.62 5.36
N ASP A 79 20.15 -14.62 6.15
CA ASP A 79 19.83 -13.19 6.01
C ASP A 79 20.39 -12.52 4.71
N ILE A 80 20.44 -13.26 3.60
CA ILE A 80 20.82 -12.77 2.29
C ILE A 80 19.64 -11.95 1.76
N LEU A 81 19.90 -10.66 1.56
CA LEU A 81 18.97 -9.76 0.88
C LEU A 81 18.81 -10.20 -0.59
N LEU A 82 17.61 -10.65 -0.96
CA LEU A 82 17.27 -10.98 -2.34
C LEU A 82 16.42 -9.88 -2.95
N ILE A 83 16.83 -9.39 -4.12
CA ILE A 83 16.28 -8.20 -4.74
C ILE A 83 15.46 -8.56 -6.00
N PRO A 84 14.15 -8.31 -6.02
CA PRO A 84 13.30 -8.60 -7.16
C PRO A 84 13.52 -7.63 -8.34
N THR A 85 13.39 -8.12 -9.57
CA THR A 85 13.23 -7.25 -10.76
C THR A 85 11.85 -6.57 -10.73
N LEU A 86 11.67 -5.49 -11.52
CA LEU A 86 10.44 -4.70 -11.52
C LEU A 86 9.17 -5.54 -11.77
N ASP A 87 9.23 -6.50 -12.69
CA ASP A 87 8.12 -7.39 -13.02
C ASP A 87 7.79 -8.36 -11.87
N ILE A 88 8.81 -8.90 -11.20
CA ILE A 88 8.66 -9.79 -10.05
C ILE A 88 8.07 -9.02 -8.88
N GLU A 89 8.59 -7.82 -8.60
CA GLU A 89 8.09 -6.96 -7.53
C GLU A 89 6.63 -6.57 -7.77
N THR A 90 6.26 -6.22 -9.01
CA THR A 90 4.87 -5.89 -9.37
C THR A 90 3.89 -7.04 -9.05
N VAL A 91 4.27 -8.28 -9.33
CA VAL A 91 3.46 -9.46 -8.99
C VAL A 91 3.45 -9.69 -7.48
N TRP A 92 4.58 -9.54 -6.79
CA TRP A 92 4.66 -9.71 -5.35
C TRP A 92 3.74 -8.72 -4.62
N GLN A 93 3.77 -7.46 -5.02
CA GLN A 93 2.88 -6.42 -4.52
C GLN A 93 1.40 -6.78 -4.63
N THR A 94 0.98 -7.29 -5.79
CA THR A 94 -0.40 -7.78 -5.99
C THR A 94 -0.73 -8.86 -4.96
N HIS A 95 0.21 -9.75 -4.67
CA HIS A 95 0.01 -10.81 -3.69
C HIS A 95 -0.11 -10.26 -2.26
N LEU A 96 0.72 -9.28 -1.88
CA LEU A 96 0.71 -8.64 -0.55
C LEU A 96 -0.59 -7.88 -0.26
N LEU A 97 -1.19 -7.23 -1.27
CA LEU A 97 -2.51 -6.60 -1.18
C LEU A 97 -3.66 -7.58 -0.89
N ARG A 98 -3.37 -8.89 -0.86
CA ARG A 98 -4.29 -9.95 -0.46
C ARG A 98 -3.71 -10.74 0.73
N PRO A 99 -3.60 -10.16 1.94
CA PRO A 99 -2.88 -10.76 3.07
C PRO A 99 -3.27 -12.20 3.40
N LYS A 100 -4.57 -12.53 3.30
CA LYS A 100 -5.07 -13.90 3.52
C LYS A 100 -4.57 -14.88 2.45
N MET A 101 -4.59 -14.47 1.19
CA MET A 101 -4.10 -15.28 0.07
C MET A 101 -2.58 -15.44 0.17
N TYR A 102 -1.87 -14.34 0.44
CA TYR A 102 -0.43 -14.32 0.69
C TYR A 102 0.00 -15.34 1.72
N ARG A 103 -0.60 -15.28 2.91
CA ARG A 103 -0.29 -16.20 4.00
C ARG A 103 -0.57 -17.65 3.58
N ASN A 104 -1.75 -17.93 3.04
CA ASN A 104 -2.15 -19.30 2.70
C ASN A 104 -1.27 -19.90 1.60
N ASP A 105 -0.95 -19.12 0.57
CA ASP A 105 -0.09 -19.56 -0.51
C ASP A 105 1.35 -19.77 -0.04
N CYS A 106 1.87 -18.88 0.82
CA CYS A 106 3.21 -19.06 1.36
C CYS A 106 3.32 -20.32 2.24
N ILE A 107 2.37 -20.54 3.14
CA ILE A 107 2.33 -21.78 3.95
C ILE A 107 2.21 -23.01 3.05
N ARG A 108 1.30 -23.00 2.07
CA ARG A 108 1.03 -24.15 1.20
C ARG A 108 2.21 -24.47 0.28
N LEU A 109 2.91 -23.48 -0.25
CA LEU A 109 3.97 -23.66 -1.24
C LEU A 109 5.38 -23.75 -0.63
N PHE A 110 5.61 -23.07 0.50
CA PHE A 110 6.94 -22.88 1.07
C PHE A 110 7.04 -23.30 2.55
N GLY A 111 5.92 -23.58 3.21
CA GLY A 111 5.87 -24.04 4.61
C GLY A 111 5.92 -22.93 5.65
N PHE A 112 6.17 -21.69 5.26
CA PHE A 112 6.23 -20.51 6.14
C PHE A 112 5.86 -19.25 5.36
N VAL A 113 5.55 -18.16 6.07
CA VAL A 113 5.28 -16.86 5.44
C VAL A 113 6.61 -16.22 5.06
N ILE A 114 6.79 -15.91 3.78
CA ILE A 114 8.00 -15.23 3.30
C ILE A 114 7.87 -13.74 3.61
N ASP A 115 8.89 -13.18 4.25
CA ASP A 115 8.95 -11.75 4.52
C ASP A 115 9.24 -10.94 3.23
N HIS A 116 8.44 -9.88 3.02
CA HIS A 116 8.62 -8.96 1.91
C HIS A 116 9.79 -8.02 2.13
N SER A 117 10.14 -7.70 3.37
CA SER A 117 11.00 -6.57 3.70
C SER A 117 12.26 -6.48 2.83
N LEU A 118 12.25 -5.52 1.91
CA LEU A 118 13.38 -5.14 1.05
C LEU A 118 14.21 -4.00 1.67
N LEU A 119 13.79 -3.55 2.84
CA LEU A 119 14.17 -2.28 3.46
C LEU A 119 14.66 -2.43 4.90
N HIS A 120 14.74 -3.66 5.43
CA HIS A 120 15.20 -3.85 6.81
C HIS A 120 16.66 -3.42 6.92
N ASN A 121 16.84 -2.18 7.40
CA ASN A 121 17.94 -1.77 8.25
C ASN A 121 17.83 -2.56 9.57
N ASP A 122 17.99 -3.88 9.51
CA ASP A 122 18.43 -4.53 10.72
C ASP A 122 19.76 -3.87 11.07
N TYR A 123 19.96 -3.56 12.34
CA TYR A 123 21.20 -3.00 12.88
C TYR A 123 22.45 -3.84 12.50
N ASN A 124 22.26 -5.04 11.93
CA ASN A 124 23.28 -5.93 11.37
C ASN A 124 23.55 -5.75 9.85
N HIS A 125 22.67 -5.06 9.11
CA HIS A 125 22.70 -4.91 7.64
C HIS A 125 22.82 -3.47 7.14
N ALA A 126 23.14 -2.50 8.02
CA ALA A 126 23.38 -1.09 7.68
C ALA A 126 24.47 -0.86 6.59
N SER A 127 25.14 -1.92 6.13
CA SER A 127 26.16 -1.93 5.08
C SER A 127 25.82 -2.80 3.86
N THR A 128 24.63 -3.40 3.76
CA THR A 128 24.31 -4.28 2.61
C THR A 128 24.06 -3.44 1.37
N ASN A 129 25.06 -3.38 0.49
CA ASN A 129 24.96 -2.74 -0.81
C ASN A 129 23.83 -3.41 -1.64
N LYS A 130 22.71 -2.71 -1.85
CA LYS A 130 21.56 -3.21 -2.61
C LYS A 130 21.93 -3.60 -4.05
N ALA A 131 22.91 -2.94 -4.66
CA ALA A 131 23.42 -3.31 -5.97
C ALA A 131 24.14 -4.67 -5.91
N GLN A 132 24.94 -4.92 -4.87
CA GLN A 132 25.57 -6.23 -4.67
C GLN A 132 24.51 -7.33 -4.40
N ALA A 133 23.54 -7.06 -3.53
CA ALA A 133 22.43 -7.97 -3.27
C ALA A 133 21.64 -8.33 -4.53
N PHE A 134 21.45 -7.37 -5.44
CA PHE A 134 20.86 -7.60 -6.76
C PHE A 134 21.72 -8.53 -7.62
N LEU A 135 23.02 -8.29 -7.69
CA LEU A 135 23.96 -9.14 -8.43
C LEU A 135 24.04 -10.56 -7.86
N ASP A 136 23.97 -10.70 -6.55
CA ASP A 136 23.94 -12.01 -5.89
C ASP A 136 22.63 -12.73 -6.22
N THR A 137 21.50 -12.02 -6.18
CA THR A 137 20.20 -12.53 -6.61
C THR A 137 20.23 -13.01 -8.07
N TYR A 138 20.82 -12.21 -8.96
CA TYR A 138 21.00 -12.53 -10.38
C TYR A 138 21.72 -13.88 -10.54
N LYS A 139 22.90 -14.03 -9.90
CA LYS A 139 23.72 -15.24 -9.99
C LYS A 139 23.01 -16.45 -9.42
N LEU A 140 22.41 -16.31 -8.24
CA LEU A 140 21.67 -17.40 -7.58
C LEU A 140 20.48 -17.87 -8.40
N TYR A 141 19.75 -16.94 -9.03
CA TYR A 141 18.63 -17.28 -9.89
C TYR A 141 19.08 -18.06 -11.13
N GLU A 142 20.17 -17.63 -11.79
CA GLU A 142 20.73 -18.35 -12.94
C GLU A 142 21.23 -19.75 -12.56
N GLN A 143 21.98 -19.86 -11.46
CA GLN A 143 22.50 -21.14 -10.97
C GLN A 143 21.38 -22.13 -10.65
N ARG A 144 20.29 -21.67 -10.03
CA ARG A 144 19.20 -22.55 -9.61
C ARG A 144 18.29 -22.98 -10.76
N PHE A 145 17.97 -22.06 -11.68
CA PHE A 145 16.93 -22.29 -12.68
C PHE A 145 17.46 -22.47 -14.10
N GLY A 146 18.75 -22.20 -14.36
CA GLY A 146 19.33 -22.21 -15.70
C GLY A 146 18.65 -21.18 -16.63
N LYS A 147 18.12 -20.08 -16.05
CA LYS A 147 17.41 -19.02 -16.76
C LYS A 147 18.00 -17.67 -16.37
N HIS A 148 18.24 -16.81 -17.35
CA HIS A 148 18.67 -15.44 -17.11
C HIS A 148 17.68 -14.68 -16.23
N TYR A 149 18.21 -13.94 -15.25
CA TYR A 149 17.38 -13.16 -14.33
C TYR A 149 16.84 -11.90 -15.00
N CYS A 150 17.68 -11.11 -15.66
CA CYS A 150 17.32 -9.96 -16.49
C CYS A 150 18.47 -9.62 -17.44
N SER A 151 18.27 -8.69 -18.36
CA SER A 151 19.34 -8.08 -19.12
C SER A 151 20.00 -6.96 -18.30
N LEU A 152 21.34 -6.95 -18.26
CA LEU A 152 22.14 -5.87 -17.67
C LEU A 152 22.57 -4.90 -18.78
N SER A 153 22.49 -3.59 -18.54
CA SER A 153 22.73 -2.56 -19.57
C SER A 153 24.18 -2.49 -20.09
N SER A 154 25.14 -3.15 -19.44
CA SER A 154 26.51 -3.32 -19.97
C SER A 154 26.59 -4.21 -21.23
N CYS A 155 25.54 -4.96 -21.58
CA CYS A 155 25.52 -5.82 -22.79
C CYS A 155 25.15 -5.12 -24.10
N ARG A 156 24.78 -3.83 -24.11
CA ARG A 156 24.38 -3.11 -25.36
C ARG A 156 25.52 -2.37 -26.07
N LYS A 157 26.74 -2.36 -25.52
CA LYS A 157 27.90 -1.70 -26.14
C LYS A 157 29.17 -2.55 -26.08
N ARG A 158 29.30 -3.56 -26.96
CA ARG A 158 30.53 -3.89 -27.73
C ARG A 158 30.37 -5.17 -28.57
N ASN A 159 31.05 -5.17 -29.72
CA ASN A 159 31.17 -6.25 -30.71
C ASN A 159 31.50 -7.63 -30.11
N PRO A 160 31.18 -8.73 -30.83
CA PRO A 160 31.38 -10.10 -30.38
C PRO A 160 32.83 -10.55 -30.65
N VAL A 161 33.80 -10.08 -29.87
CA VAL A 161 35.11 -10.75 -29.81
C VAL A 161 35.59 -10.76 -28.36
N GLY A 162 35.55 -11.95 -27.77
CA GLY A 162 36.25 -12.33 -26.54
C GLY A 162 35.92 -11.49 -25.31
N CYS A 163 34.99 -11.95 -24.46
CA CYS A 163 34.82 -11.38 -23.13
C CYS A 163 34.96 -12.47 -22.07
N GLY A 164 36.06 -12.37 -21.31
CA GLY A 164 36.20 -13.01 -20.01
C GLY A 164 35.27 -12.38 -18.97
N ASN A 165 35.18 -13.03 -17.81
CA ASN A 165 34.09 -12.98 -16.83
C ASN A 165 33.87 -11.67 -16.03
N ASP A 166 34.34 -10.49 -16.46
CA ASP A 166 34.46 -9.31 -15.57
C ASP A 166 33.55 -8.11 -15.92
N HIS A 167 32.29 -8.32 -16.36
CA HIS A 167 31.38 -7.22 -16.78
C HIS A 167 30.23 -6.86 -15.82
N ILE A 168 30.24 -7.41 -14.61
CA ILE A 168 29.20 -7.20 -13.59
C ILE A 168 29.43 -5.94 -12.72
N SER A 169 30.60 -5.30 -12.81
CA SER A 169 31.08 -4.27 -11.87
C SER A 169 30.58 -2.83 -12.08
N SER A 170 29.60 -2.57 -12.96
CA SER A 170 29.24 -1.19 -13.35
C SER A 170 27.81 -0.71 -13.05
N LEU A 171 27.01 -1.43 -12.26
CA LEU A 171 25.76 -0.85 -11.75
C LEU A 171 26.12 0.38 -10.92
N ARG A 172 25.59 1.56 -11.28
CA ARG A 172 25.92 2.79 -10.55
C ARG A 172 25.46 2.67 -9.11
N CYS A 173 26.42 2.67 -8.18
CA CYS A 173 26.21 2.64 -6.73
C CYS A 173 25.71 3.99 -6.18
N ASP A 174 25.02 4.79 -6.99
CA ASP A 174 24.39 6.00 -6.48
C ASP A 174 23.15 5.57 -5.68
N ASN A 175 23.15 5.95 -4.40
CA ASN A 175 22.32 5.49 -3.27
C ASN A 175 20.78 5.63 -3.41
N GLU A 176 20.24 5.76 -4.62
CA GLU A 176 18.80 5.79 -4.82
C GLU A 176 18.22 4.38 -4.72
N VAL A 177 17.23 4.24 -3.84
CA VAL A 177 16.52 2.99 -3.61
C VAL A 177 15.92 2.50 -4.94
N TYR A 178 16.36 1.32 -5.39
CA TYR A 178 15.95 0.68 -6.65
C TYR A 178 16.55 1.24 -7.96
N SER A 179 17.73 1.88 -7.94
CA SER A 179 18.43 2.33 -9.16
C SER A 179 18.60 1.25 -10.24
N TYR A 180 18.72 -0.02 -9.84
CA TYR A 180 18.78 -1.17 -10.75
C TYR A 180 17.50 -1.39 -11.58
N TRP A 181 16.32 -0.91 -11.16
CA TRP A 181 15.11 -1.01 -12.00
C TRP A 181 15.19 -0.16 -13.27
N ASP A 182 16.01 0.90 -13.27
CA ASP A 182 16.23 1.73 -14.47
C ASP A 182 17.25 1.10 -15.43
N GLU A 183 18.17 0.31 -14.87
CA GLU A 183 19.28 -0.29 -15.62
C GLU A 183 18.98 -1.73 -16.09
N THR A 184 17.88 -2.32 -15.63
CA THR A 184 17.56 -3.74 -15.89
C THR A 184 16.16 -3.93 -16.45
N PHE A 185 16.04 -4.87 -17.38
CA PHE A 185 14.76 -5.25 -17.97
C PHE A 185 14.77 -6.73 -18.31
N TYR A 186 13.60 -7.37 -18.30
CA TYR A 186 13.45 -8.75 -18.74
C TYR A 186 12.74 -8.78 -20.09
N GLU A 187 13.35 -9.46 -21.06
CA GLU A 187 12.71 -9.69 -22.36
C GLU A 187 11.77 -10.90 -22.27
N PHE A 188 10.47 -10.62 -22.35
CA PHE A 188 9.45 -11.67 -22.35
C PHE A 188 9.37 -12.35 -23.71
N LEU A 189 9.21 -13.67 -23.69
CA LEU A 189 9.02 -14.46 -24.91
C LEU A 189 7.61 -14.22 -25.48
N PRO A 190 7.42 -14.28 -26.80
CA PRO A 190 6.11 -14.08 -27.44
C PRO A 190 5.10 -15.21 -27.16
N LYS A 191 5.55 -16.32 -26.57
CA LYS A 191 4.70 -17.47 -26.22
C LYS A 191 4.88 -17.81 -24.74
N PRO A 192 3.79 -18.14 -24.02
CA PRO A 192 3.89 -18.57 -22.63
C PRO A 192 4.61 -19.93 -22.52
N PRO A 193 5.14 -20.28 -21.33
CA PRO A 193 5.64 -21.63 -21.07
C PRO A 193 4.57 -22.68 -21.38
N LYS A 194 4.94 -23.78 -22.06
CA LYS A 194 3.98 -24.82 -22.50
C LYS A 194 3.25 -25.49 -21.34
N ASP A 195 3.88 -25.53 -20.18
CA ASP A 195 3.45 -26.16 -18.92
C ASP A 195 3.01 -25.14 -17.87
N TYR A 196 2.68 -23.90 -18.28
CA TYR A 196 2.32 -22.85 -17.35
C TYR A 196 1.10 -23.23 -16.49
N LYS A 197 1.30 -23.22 -15.18
CA LYS A 197 0.24 -23.25 -14.17
C LYS A 197 0.54 -22.18 -13.12
N ASN A 198 -0.43 -21.32 -12.84
CA ASN A 198 -0.31 -20.37 -11.73
C ASN A 198 -0.36 -21.16 -10.40
N PRO A 199 0.69 -21.13 -9.57
CA PRO A 199 0.69 -21.84 -8.30
C PRO A 199 -0.01 -21.06 -7.18
N PHE A 200 -0.31 -19.78 -7.40
CA PHE A 200 -0.90 -18.86 -6.43
C PHE A 200 -2.41 -18.73 -6.61
N SER A 201 -3.07 -18.22 -5.58
CA SER A 201 -4.52 -18.04 -5.52
C SER A 201 -4.98 -16.76 -6.23
N PHE A 202 -4.10 -15.78 -6.45
CA PHE A 202 -4.43 -14.56 -7.21
C PHE A 202 -4.42 -14.84 -8.72
N THR A 203 -5.14 -14.03 -9.47
CA THR A 203 -5.34 -14.17 -10.91
C THR A 203 -4.51 -13.17 -11.72
N THR A 204 -4.52 -13.30 -13.04
CA THR A 204 -3.95 -12.26 -13.92
C THR A 204 -4.76 -10.96 -13.87
N ASP A 205 -6.07 -11.05 -13.65
CA ASP A 205 -6.94 -9.88 -13.54
C ASP A 205 -6.66 -9.08 -12.26
N ASP A 206 -6.30 -9.78 -11.18
CA ASP A 206 -5.81 -9.15 -9.95
C ASP A 206 -4.57 -8.28 -10.22
N ILE A 207 -3.57 -8.81 -10.92
CA ILE A 207 -2.34 -8.08 -11.28
C ILE A 207 -2.69 -6.86 -12.14
N LEU A 208 -3.52 -7.05 -13.17
CA LEU A 208 -3.91 -5.97 -14.07
C LEU A 208 -4.65 -4.85 -13.34
N SER A 209 -5.55 -5.21 -12.42
CA SER A 209 -6.35 -4.25 -11.66
C SER A 209 -5.47 -3.40 -10.73
N ASP A 210 -4.56 -4.04 -10.00
CA ASP A 210 -3.67 -3.35 -9.06
C ASP A 210 -2.62 -2.49 -9.76
N TRP A 211 -2.11 -2.97 -10.88
CA TRP A 211 -1.12 -2.22 -11.64
C TRP A 211 -1.73 -0.99 -12.34
N LYS A 212 -2.96 -1.09 -12.86
CA LYS A 212 -3.68 0.03 -13.47
C LYS A 212 -4.13 1.08 -12.45
N TRP A 213 -4.04 0.80 -11.15
CA TRP A 213 -4.52 1.67 -10.09
C TRP A 213 -4.08 3.14 -10.21
N LEU A 214 -2.78 3.39 -10.38
CA LEU A 214 -2.24 4.76 -10.45
C LEU A 214 -2.80 5.51 -11.68
N TYR A 215 -2.92 4.82 -12.80
CA TYR A 215 -3.52 5.36 -14.02
C TYR A 215 -5.02 5.65 -13.85
N LEU A 216 -5.76 4.74 -13.23
CA LEU A 216 -7.18 4.90 -12.93
C LEU A 216 -7.43 6.05 -11.94
N CYS A 217 -6.58 6.23 -10.94
CA CYS A 217 -6.62 7.38 -10.02
C CYS A 217 -6.44 8.70 -10.77
N LYS A 218 -5.44 8.80 -11.65
CA LYS A 218 -5.22 10.01 -12.47
C LYS A 218 -6.44 10.32 -13.35
N GLN A 219 -7.02 9.30 -13.96
CA GLN A 219 -8.25 9.46 -14.75
C GLN A 219 -9.45 9.90 -13.92
N TYR A 220 -9.64 9.30 -12.74
CA TYR A 220 -10.72 9.65 -11.80
C TYR A 220 -10.61 11.13 -11.40
N ILE A 221 -9.44 11.56 -10.92
CA ILE A 221 -9.19 12.95 -10.50
C ILE A 221 -9.42 13.92 -11.66
N SER A 222 -8.94 13.59 -12.87
CA SER A 222 -9.15 14.43 -14.05
C SER A 222 -10.64 14.59 -14.39
N ARG A 223 -11.43 13.50 -14.31
CA ARG A 223 -12.88 13.56 -14.54
C ARG A 223 -13.59 14.36 -13.44
N ALA A 224 -13.22 14.16 -12.18
CA ALA A 224 -13.77 14.89 -11.06
C ALA A 224 -13.57 16.41 -11.24
N ASN A 225 -12.33 16.83 -11.54
CA ASN A 225 -11.99 18.24 -11.81
C ASN A 225 -12.77 18.84 -12.99
N LYS A 226 -12.99 18.09 -14.07
CA LYS A 226 -13.79 18.58 -15.22
C LYS A 226 -15.26 18.81 -14.87
N LEU A 227 -15.84 17.95 -14.03
CA LEU A 227 -17.23 18.08 -13.59
C LEU A 227 -17.42 19.26 -12.63
N SER A 228 -16.39 19.64 -11.88
CA SER A 228 -16.45 20.74 -10.90
C SER A 228 -16.15 22.13 -11.47
N MET A 229 -15.57 22.27 -12.68
CA MET A 229 -15.34 23.57 -13.33
C MET A 229 -16.62 24.35 -13.72
N GLY A 230 -17.81 23.83 -13.41
CA GLY A 230 -19.11 24.49 -13.67
C GLY A 230 -19.74 25.21 -12.47
N ASN A 231 -19.17 25.11 -11.26
CA ASN A 231 -19.76 25.70 -10.05
C ASN A 231 -18.76 26.63 -9.33
N GLU A 232 -19.18 27.86 -9.02
CA GLU A 232 -18.36 28.83 -8.27
C GLU A 232 -18.19 28.40 -6.80
N GLY A 233 -16.94 28.33 -6.31
CA GLY A 233 -16.60 28.07 -4.89
C GLY A 233 -15.86 26.76 -4.58
N PHE A 234 -15.36 26.01 -5.57
CA PHE A 234 -14.90 24.63 -5.36
C PHE A 234 -13.39 24.44 -5.17
N VAL A 235 -13.06 23.41 -4.37
CA VAL A 235 -11.71 22.92 -4.09
C VAL A 235 -11.17 22.18 -5.33
N HIS A 236 -10.05 22.65 -5.87
CA HIS A 236 -9.34 21.97 -6.95
C HIS A 236 -8.63 20.72 -6.40
N TYR A 237 -8.97 19.54 -6.91
CA TYR A 237 -8.31 18.31 -6.47
C TYR A 237 -6.91 18.27 -7.06
N PRO A 238 -5.85 18.07 -6.26
CA PRO A 238 -4.50 17.94 -6.79
C PRO A 238 -4.43 16.75 -7.74
N THR A 239 -3.86 16.95 -8.93
CA THR A 239 -3.72 15.92 -9.98
C THR A 239 -2.67 14.86 -9.66
N TYR A 240 -2.03 14.98 -8.50
CA TYR A 240 -1.02 14.09 -7.95
C TYR A 240 -1.24 13.94 -6.44
N ILE A 241 -0.89 12.77 -5.90
CA ILE A 241 -0.83 12.57 -4.45
C ILE A 241 0.57 13.01 -4.01
N SER A 242 0.65 14.10 -3.24
CA SER A 242 1.91 14.48 -2.60
C SER A 242 2.18 13.55 -1.42
N LEU A 243 3.39 13.01 -1.34
CA LEU A 243 3.89 12.27 -0.17
C LEU A 243 5.05 13.01 0.50
N GLU A 244 5.15 14.33 0.30
CA GLU A 244 6.09 15.14 1.08
C GLU A 244 5.77 14.98 2.58
N PRO A 245 6.79 14.98 3.47
CA PRO A 245 6.58 14.76 4.90
C PRO A 245 5.50 15.66 5.51
N GLU A 246 5.34 16.88 5.01
CA GLU A 246 4.33 17.84 5.47
C GLU A 246 2.90 17.40 5.15
N VAL A 247 2.70 16.60 4.09
CA VAL A 247 1.41 16.06 3.64
C VAL A 247 1.14 14.68 4.24
N LEU A 248 2.19 13.94 4.59
CA LEU A 248 2.06 12.56 5.04
C LEU A 248 1.36 12.44 6.39
N GLU A 249 1.63 13.34 7.34
CA GLU A 249 0.95 13.38 8.65
C GLU A 249 -0.59 13.57 8.52
N PRO A 250 -1.10 14.62 7.83
CA PRO A 250 -2.53 14.74 7.54
C PRO A 250 -3.12 13.53 6.82
N LEU A 251 -2.35 12.91 5.93
CA LEU A 251 -2.79 11.75 5.16
C LEU A 251 -2.93 10.50 6.03
N MET A 252 -1.99 10.28 6.95
CA MET A 252 -2.07 9.23 7.98
C MET A 252 -3.30 9.44 8.85
N LYS A 253 -3.60 10.67 9.27
CA LYS A 253 -4.83 10.98 10.02
C LYS A 253 -6.10 10.68 9.23
N SER A 254 -6.10 10.92 7.93
CA SER A 254 -7.21 10.51 7.07
C SER A 254 -7.39 9.00 7.03
N TYR A 255 -6.30 8.24 6.95
CA TYR A 255 -6.34 6.78 7.00
C TYR A 255 -6.79 6.24 8.37
N GLU A 256 -6.37 6.86 9.48
CA GLU A 256 -6.85 6.52 10.82
C GLU A 256 -8.38 6.67 10.94
N ARG A 257 -8.93 7.78 10.44
CA ARG A 257 -10.37 8.02 10.37
C ARG A 257 -11.08 6.98 9.51
N PHE A 258 -10.48 6.58 8.39
CA PHE A 258 -11.02 5.52 7.55
C PHE A 258 -11.15 4.19 8.31
N LEU A 259 -10.13 3.80 9.10
CA LEU A 259 -10.20 2.61 9.95
C LEU A 259 -11.28 2.72 11.03
N TYR A 260 -11.44 3.90 11.64
CA TYR A 260 -12.52 4.16 12.60
C TYR A 260 -13.91 4.00 11.96
N ILE A 261 -14.13 4.58 10.77
CA ILE A 261 -15.40 4.43 10.07
C ILE A 261 -15.67 2.98 9.70
N ALA A 262 -14.65 2.23 9.27
CA ALA A 262 -14.79 0.79 9.03
C ALA A 262 -15.18 0.01 10.29
N ALA A 263 -14.67 0.40 11.46
CA ALA A 263 -15.03 -0.24 12.74
C ALA A 263 -16.48 0.09 13.14
N LYS A 264 -16.87 1.36 13.06
CA LYS A 264 -18.19 1.86 13.49
C LYS A 264 -19.33 1.47 12.53
N HIS A 265 -19.03 1.38 11.24
CA HIS A 265 -19.97 1.02 10.19
C HIS A 265 -19.55 -0.31 9.53
N PRO A 266 -19.62 -1.44 10.26
CA PRO A 266 -19.10 -2.71 9.81
C PRO A 266 -19.84 -3.21 8.57
N MET A 267 -19.07 -3.71 7.62
CA MET A 267 -19.55 -4.07 6.28
C MET A 267 -20.26 -5.42 6.30
N LYS A 268 -21.50 -5.47 6.82
CA LYS A 268 -22.28 -6.71 7.00
C LYS A 268 -22.83 -7.32 5.70
N ASN A 269 -22.85 -6.57 4.59
CA ASN A 269 -23.43 -7.02 3.32
C ASN A 269 -22.43 -6.93 2.16
N LYS A 270 -22.52 -7.85 1.18
CA LYS A 270 -21.69 -7.93 -0.04
C LYS A 270 -21.63 -6.65 -0.90
N ASN A 271 -22.48 -5.66 -0.61
CA ASN A 271 -22.59 -4.38 -1.34
C ASN A 271 -22.11 -3.17 -0.51
N GLY A 272 -21.73 -3.36 0.76
CA GLY A 272 -21.08 -2.31 1.54
C GLY A 272 -19.61 -2.30 1.18
N VAL A 273 -19.20 -1.37 0.33
CA VAL A 273 -17.80 -1.02 0.14
C VAL A 273 -17.65 0.38 0.71
N ILE A 274 -16.68 0.59 1.59
CA ILE A 274 -16.23 1.94 1.95
C ILE A 274 -15.15 2.28 0.92
N PRO A 275 -15.47 3.03 -0.16
CA PRO A 275 -14.47 3.38 -1.14
C PRO A 275 -13.45 4.32 -0.48
N PRO A 276 -12.15 3.95 -0.44
CA PRO A 276 -11.13 4.90 -0.04
C PRO A 276 -11.00 5.99 -1.12
N THR A 277 -10.54 7.18 -0.75
CA THR A 277 -10.03 8.15 -1.74
C THR A 277 -8.66 7.67 -2.26
N PRO A 278 -8.12 8.20 -3.38
CA PRO A 278 -6.80 7.79 -3.86
C PRO A 278 -5.71 8.01 -2.80
N ALA A 279 -5.87 9.08 -2.02
CA ALA A 279 -4.97 9.45 -0.95
C ALA A 279 -5.03 8.45 0.21
N ILE A 280 -6.24 8.07 0.67
CA ILE A 280 -6.39 7.05 1.71
C ILE A 280 -5.87 5.69 1.21
N ASP A 281 -6.16 5.34 -0.04
CA ASP A 281 -5.80 4.04 -0.60
C ASP A 281 -4.28 3.85 -0.72
N ILE A 282 -3.50 4.91 -0.99
CA ILE A 282 -2.03 4.75 -1.01
C ILE A 282 -1.47 4.38 0.37
N ILE A 283 -2.03 4.93 1.46
CA ILE A 283 -1.63 4.55 2.82
C ILE A 283 -2.11 3.15 3.15
N TRP A 284 -3.33 2.80 2.72
CA TRP A 284 -3.84 1.44 2.91
C TRP A 284 -2.98 0.40 2.20
N ARG A 285 -2.61 0.64 0.93
CA ARG A 285 -1.68 -0.20 0.16
C ARG A 285 -0.31 -0.30 0.82
N THR A 286 0.16 0.78 1.44
CA THR A 286 1.41 0.83 2.22
C THR A 286 1.31 -0.04 3.48
N HIS A 287 0.20 0.00 4.19
CA HIS A 287 -0.04 -0.82 5.37
C HIS A 287 -0.06 -2.33 5.04
N MET A 288 -0.61 -2.71 3.88
CA MET A 288 -0.65 -4.11 3.43
C MET A 288 0.68 -4.67 2.94
N GLN A 289 1.74 -3.84 2.84
CA GLN A 289 3.10 -4.32 2.53
C GLN A 289 3.64 -5.28 3.59
N GLN A 290 3.13 -5.14 4.81
CA GLN A 290 3.41 -6.01 5.94
C GLN A 290 2.11 -6.78 6.27
N PRO A 291 1.80 -7.86 5.51
CA PRO A 291 0.47 -8.45 5.51
C PRO A 291 0.08 -9.10 6.85
N LEU A 292 1.05 -9.53 7.65
CA LEU A 292 0.76 -10.13 8.96
C LEU A 292 0.41 -9.06 9.99
N GLU A 293 1.19 -7.99 9.98
CA GLU A 293 1.05 -6.78 10.78
C GLU A 293 -0.27 -6.09 10.46
N TYR A 294 -0.59 -5.91 9.17
CA TYR A 294 -1.87 -5.40 8.71
C TYR A 294 -3.05 -6.22 9.27
N VAL A 295 -2.97 -7.54 9.19
CA VAL A 295 -4.03 -8.41 9.73
C VAL A 295 -4.16 -8.28 11.25
N ALA A 296 -3.04 -8.16 11.96
CA ALA A 296 -3.03 -7.95 13.41
C ALA A 296 -3.63 -6.59 13.77
N ASP A 297 -3.25 -5.53 13.06
CA ASP A 297 -3.75 -4.17 13.25
C ASP A 297 -5.24 -4.07 12.94
N CYS A 298 -5.71 -4.65 11.83
CA CYS A 298 -7.14 -4.71 11.54
C CYS A 298 -7.94 -5.44 12.64
N ARG A 299 -7.47 -6.58 13.13
CA ARG A 299 -8.15 -7.29 14.22
C ARG A 299 -8.17 -6.48 15.52
N ARG A 300 -7.07 -5.80 15.83
CA ARG A 300 -6.92 -4.97 17.03
C ARG A 300 -7.76 -3.69 16.98
N LEU A 301 -7.82 -3.05 15.82
CA LEU A 301 -8.44 -1.73 15.64
C LEU A 301 -9.90 -1.84 15.21
N VAL A 302 -10.22 -2.75 14.30
CA VAL A 302 -11.51 -2.83 13.60
C VAL A 302 -12.31 -4.07 14.02
N GLY A 303 -11.66 -5.08 14.62
CA GLY A 303 -12.27 -6.36 15.00
C GLY A 303 -12.36 -7.38 13.86
N TYR A 304 -12.14 -6.97 12.60
CA TYR A 304 -12.10 -7.85 11.44
C TYR A 304 -11.09 -7.35 10.40
N VAL A 305 -10.66 -8.25 9.50
CA VAL A 305 -9.75 -7.88 8.41
C VAL A 305 -10.53 -7.16 7.32
N ILE A 306 -10.17 -5.92 7.04
CA ILE A 306 -10.70 -5.19 5.89
C ILE A 306 -9.99 -5.74 4.65
N TYR A 307 -10.72 -6.24 3.66
CA TYR A 307 -10.12 -6.71 2.42
C TYR A 307 -10.00 -5.55 1.44
N HIS A 308 -8.84 -5.45 0.78
CA HIS A 308 -8.64 -4.48 -0.28
C HIS A 308 -9.44 -4.87 -1.52
N ASN A 309 -10.09 -3.89 -2.13
CA ASN A 309 -10.80 -4.04 -3.39
C ASN A 309 -10.23 -3.04 -4.40
N PRO A 310 -10.10 -3.41 -5.69
CA PRO A 310 -9.65 -2.47 -6.71
C PRO A 310 -10.52 -1.22 -6.75
N TRP A 311 -9.91 -0.06 -6.56
CA TRP A 311 -10.55 1.27 -6.57
C TRP A 311 -9.58 2.26 -7.23
N PRO A 312 -10.01 3.22 -8.07
CA PRO A 312 -11.37 3.51 -8.47
C PRO A 312 -11.85 2.61 -9.62
N ILE A 313 -13.14 2.22 -9.58
CA ILE A 313 -13.83 1.58 -10.70
C ILE A 313 -14.62 2.64 -11.44
N ILE A 314 -14.18 2.99 -12.65
CA ILE A 314 -14.79 4.09 -13.42
C ILE A 314 -16.12 3.62 -14.03
N GLY A 315 -17.20 4.36 -13.76
CA GLY A 315 -18.51 4.15 -14.40
C GLY A 315 -19.48 3.25 -13.62
N ASP A 316 -19.13 2.79 -12.43
CA ASP A 316 -19.99 1.96 -11.60
C ASP A 316 -21.00 2.80 -10.77
N LYS A 317 -22.29 2.64 -11.07
CA LYS A 317 -23.39 3.32 -10.37
C LYS A 317 -23.52 2.91 -8.90
N ILE A 318 -23.21 1.64 -8.57
CA ILE A 318 -23.24 1.13 -7.19
C ILE A 318 -22.14 1.82 -6.39
N MET A 319 -20.98 2.01 -7.02
CA MET A 319 -19.85 2.69 -6.39
C MET A 319 -20.13 4.18 -6.15
N LYS A 320 -20.74 4.89 -7.10
CA LYS A 320 -21.12 6.30 -6.91
C LYS A 320 -22.01 6.48 -5.66
N LYS A 321 -23.03 5.63 -5.50
CA LYS A 321 -23.91 5.67 -4.32
C LYS A 321 -23.13 5.43 -3.02
N SER A 322 -22.15 4.53 -3.05
CA SER A 322 -21.28 4.24 -1.90
C SER A 322 -20.36 5.44 -1.57
N CYS A 323 -19.84 6.14 -2.59
CA CYS A 323 -19.06 7.38 -2.42
C CYS A 323 -19.91 8.50 -1.78
N ASP A 324 -21.14 8.71 -2.25
CA ASP A 324 -22.02 9.74 -1.69
C ASP A 324 -22.35 9.43 -0.22
N GLN A 325 -22.64 8.15 0.09
CA GLN A 325 -22.92 7.71 1.45
C GLN A 325 -21.72 7.89 2.38
N ILE A 326 -20.50 7.49 1.96
CA ILE A 326 -19.33 7.64 2.82
C ILE A 326 -18.97 9.11 3.05
N ASN A 327 -19.12 9.98 2.04
CA ASN A 327 -18.84 11.40 2.22
C ASN A 327 -19.82 12.03 3.23
N GLN A 328 -21.08 11.62 3.22
CA GLN A 328 -22.05 12.08 4.23
C GLN A 328 -21.65 11.61 5.64
N ILE A 329 -21.33 10.32 5.80
CA ILE A 329 -20.85 9.77 7.08
C ILE A 329 -19.61 10.53 7.56
N TRP A 330 -18.66 10.82 6.66
CA TRP A 330 -17.44 11.56 6.99
C TRP A 330 -17.73 12.99 7.47
N LYS A 331 -18.67 13.67 6.83
CA LYS A 331 -19.12 15.01 7.24
C LYS A 331 -19.82 14.98 8.60
N ASP A 332 -20.65 13.98 8.84
CA ASP A 332 -21.38 13.85 10.10
C ASP A 332 -20.44 13.53 11.27
N GLU A 333 -19.46 12.65 11.07
CA GLU A 333 -18.52 12.21 12.10
C GLU A 333 -17.38 13.21 12.35
N PHE A 334 -16.83 13.81 11.28
CA PHE A 334 -15.60 14.60 11.37
C PHE A 334 -15.77 16.07 10.95
N ARG A 335 -16.95 16.47 10.45
CA ARG A 335 -17.23 17.82 9.91
C ARG A 335 -16.25 18.24 8.81
N ARG A 336 -15.79 17.27 8.02
CA ARG A 336 -14.81 17.42 6.93
C ARG A 336 -15.30 16.66 5.70
N ASP A 337 -14.80 17.01 4.52
CA ASP A 337 -15.05 16.24 3.29
C ASP A 337 -13.91 15.22 3.12
N ILE A 338 -14.26 13.94 2.90
CA ILE A 338 -13.30 12.83 2.81
C ILE A 338 -12.21 13.09 1.76
N GLU A 339 -12.57 13.76 0.66
CA GLU A 339 -11.65 14.00 -0.45
C GLU A 339 -10.59 15.06 -0.14
N THR A 340 -10.87 15.95 0.81
CA THR A 340 -9.98 17.07 1.18
C THR A 340 -9.46 16.96 2.62
N ASP A 341 -9.76 15.85 3.29
CA ASP A 341 -9.42 15.58 4.68
C ASP A 341 -7.90 15.59 4.94
N HIS A 342 -7.10 15.27 3.93
CA HIS A 342 -5.64 15.27 4.00
C HIS A 342 -5.01 16.64 3.65
N VAL A 343 -5.80 17.64 3.25
CA VAL A 343 -5.31 18.98 2.87
C VAL A 343 -5.25 19.88 4.11
N ARG A 344 -4.09 20.48 4.41
CA ARG A 344 -3.95 21.42 5.54
C ARG A 344 -4.79 22.68 5.32
N GLY A 345 -5.51 23.14 6.35
CA GLY A 345 -6.22 24.43 6.33
C GLY A 345 -7.65 24.40 5.79
N THR A 346 -8.18 23.23 5.42
CA THR A 346 -9.63 23.02 5.17
C THR A 346 -10.44 22.87 6.47
N ASP A 347 -9.78 23.02 7.62
CA ASP A 347 -10.41 23.00 8.94
C ASP A 347 -11.33 24.21 9.12
N ALA A 348 -12.63 23.98 8.96
CA ALA A 348 -13.66 24.87 9.51
C ALA A 348 -13.55 25.01 11.05
N CYS A 349 -12.77 24.15 11.71
CA CYS A 349 -12.55 24.19 13.15
C CYS A 349 -11.18 24.81 13.50
N ARG A 350 -11.05 26.13 13.35
CA ARG A 350 -10.04 26.87 14.13
C ARG A 350 -10.45 26.84 15.60
N ARG A 351 -9.62 26.19 16.41
CA ARG A 351 -9.58 26.21 17.90
C ARG A 351 -10.68 25.38 18.60
N GLY A 352 -10.27 24.22 19.12
CA GLY A 352 -10.65 23.84 20.48
C GLY A 352 -11.43 22.55 20.71
N GLN A 353 -11.94 21.87 19.69
CA GLN A 353 -12.65 20.59 19.85
C GLN A 353 -12.50 19.73 18.59
N GLU A 354 -11.35 19.09 18.41
CA GLU A 354 -11.32 17.89 17.56
C GLU A 354 -11.99 16.75 18.36
N PRO A 355 -12.94 16.01 17.76
CA PRO A 355 -13.50 14.84 18.42
C PRO A 355 -12.38 13.83 18.64
N THR A 356 -12.15 13.52 19.91
CA THR A 356 -11.16 12.55 20.34
C THR A 356 -11.56 11.15 19.84
N ILE A 357 -10.73 10.49 19.04
CA ILE A 357 -11.05 9.18 18.44
C ILE A 357 -10.91 8.10 19.51
N ASN A 358 -12.02 7.76 20.17
CA ASN A 358 -12.07 6.67 21.13
C ASN A 358 -12.66 5.40 20.49
N MET A 359 -11.78 4.52 20.01
CA MET A 359 -12.16 3.24 19.39
C MET A 359 -12.86 2.27 20.35
N ASN A 360 -12.84 2.51 21.67
CA ASN A 360 -13.52 1.65 22.64
C ASN A 360 -15.06 1.80 22.62
N GLU A 361 -15.60 2.84 21.96
CA GLU A 361 -17.06 3.01 21.84
C GLU A 361 -17.65 2.20 20.67
N CYS A 362 -16.80 1.61 19.82
CA CYS A 362 -17.20 0.86 18.62
C CYS A 362 -17.04 -0.67 18.76
N LEU A 363 -16.45 -1.15 19.85
CA LEU A 363 -16.27 -2.57 20.21
C LEU A 363 -17.30 -2.96 21.29
#